data_AF-A0A2T3W9R5-F1
#
_entry.id   AF-A0A2T3W9R5-F1
#
_cell.length_a   1.000
_cell.length_b   1.000
_cell.length_c   1.000
_cell.angle_alpha   90.00
_cell.angle_beta   90.00
_cell.angle_gamma   90.00
#
_symmetry.space_group_name_H-M   'P 1'
#
loop_
_entity.id
_entity.type
_entity.pdbx_description
1 polymer ?
#
loop_
_entity_poly.entity_id
_entity_poly.type
_entity_poly.pdbx_seq_one_letter_code
_entity_poly.pdbx_strand_id
1 'polypeptide(L)'
;MLTLQGQYTVAANKRLTIIADPQKLAKGTLVSDLDALVRACAENRGQCMVQISTPYGLMQGTLTEKSPHKLRMRLFEGHLSFLPRA
;
A
#
# COMPACT_ATOMS: atom_id res chain seq x y z
N MET A 1 8.60 7.63 5.35
CA MET A 1 8.12 7.39 3.97
C MET A 1 8.59 6.01 3.55
N LEU A 2 7.68 5.11 3.17
CA LEU A 2 7.97 3.72 2.86
C LEU A 2 7.93 3.47 1.35
N THR A 3 8.98 2.92 0.77
CA THR A 3 8.99 2.55 -0.66
C THR A 3 8.67 1.07 -0.78
N LEU A 4 7.58 0.75 -1.47
CA LEU A 4 7.20 -0.65 -1.73
C LEU A 4 7.89 -1.13 -3.01
N GLN A 5 8.45 -2.34 -2.96
CA GLN A 5 9.22 -2.90 -4.09
C GLN A 5 8.39 -3.83 -4.98
N GLY A 6 7.22 -4.25 -4.51
CA GLY A 6 6.27 -5.03 -5.28
C GLY A 6 5.65 -4.29 -6.46
N GLN A 7 4.94 -5.05 -7.29
CA GLN A 7 4.11 -4.52 -8.37
C GLN A 7 2.69 -4.34 -7.86
N TYR A 8 2.25 -3.08 -7.83
CA TYR A 8 0.93 -2.71 -7.34
C TYR A 8 0.07 -2.16 -8.47
N THR A 9 -1.18 -2.62 -8.53
CA THR A 9 -2.17 -2.06 -9.45
C THR A 9 -2.95 -0.96 -8.74
N VAL A 10 -2.85 0.25 -9.28
CA VAL A 10 -3.66 1.39 -8.83
C VAL A 10 -4.92 1.46 -9.69
N ALA A 11 -6.08 1.61 -9.06
CA ALA A 11 -7.33 1.77 -9.78
C ALA A 11 -7.38 3.11 -10.55
N ALA A 12 -8.26 3.22 -11.55
CA ALA A 12 -8.38 4.41 -12.39
C ALA A 12 -8.70 5.71 -11.61
N ASN A 13 -9.33 5.59 -10.44
CA ASN A 13 -9.58 6.70 -9.51
C ASN A 13 -8.36 7.06 -8.63
N LYS A 14 -7.17 6.55 -8.97
CA LYS A 14 -5.92 6.71 -8.23
C LYS A 14 -5.93 6.10 -6.82
N ARG A 15 -6.89 5.21 -6.53
CA ARG A 15 -6.94 4.48 -5.26
C ARG A 15 -6.07 3.23 -5.34
N LEU A 16 -5.18 3.08 -4.37
CA LEU A 16 -4.45 1.85 -4.13
C LEU A 16 -5.10 1.12 -2.95
N THR A 17 -5.26 -0.19 -3.12
CA THR A 17 -5.77 -1.09 -2.09
C THR A 17 -4.81 -2.27 -2.00
N ILE A 18 -4.23 -2.49 -0.82
CA ILE A 18 -3.38 -3.63 -0.51
C ILE A 18 -4.07 -4.46 0.55
N ILE A 19 -4.30 -5.74 0.27
CA ILE A 19 -4.86 -6.68 1.23
C ILE A 19 -3.70 -7.51 1.79
N ALA A 20 -3.41 -7.34 3.07
CA ALA A 20 -2.47 -8.20 3.77
C ALA A 20 -3.20 -9.48 4.21
N ASP A 21 -3.40 -10.37 3.25
CA ASP A 21 -3.86 -11.74 3.49
C ASP A 21 -2.65 -12.68 3.36
N PRO A 22 -2.18 -13.30 4.46
CA PRO A 22 -1.06 -14.24 4.41
C PRO A 22 -1.35 -15.50 3.60
N GLN A 23 -2.63 -15.82 3.33
CA GLN A 23 -3.04 -16.96 2.50
C GLN A 23 -3.27 -16.60 1.03
N LYS A 24 -3.47 -15.31 0.73
CA LYS A 24 -3.73 -14.80 -0.63
C LYS A 24 -2.99 -13.49 -0.88
N LEU A 25 -1.67 -13.60 -1.00
CA LEU A 25 -0.85 -12.50 -1.52
C LEU A 25 -1.32 -12.16 -2.93
N ALA A 26 -1.68 -10.89 -3.15
CA ALA A 26 -1.92 -10.40 -4.50
C ALA A 26 -0.65 -10.60 -5.34
N LYS A 27 -0.80 -11.08 -6.59
CA LYS A 27 0.34 -11.32 -7.49
C LYS A 27 1.20 -10.05 -7.60
N GLY A 28 2.48 -10.15 -7.24
CA GLY A 28 3.41 -9.02 -7.27
C GLY A 28 3.57 -8.28 -5.94
N THR A 29 2.78 -8.58 -4.91
CA THR A 29 2.98 -8.04 -3.54
C THR A 29 4.01 -8.89 -2.81
N LEU A 30 5.06 -8.25 -2.28
CA LEU A 30 6.07 -8.92 -1.47
C LEU A 30 5.63 -9.00 -0.01
N VAL A 31 5.90 -10.12 0.66
CA VAL A 31 5.65 -10.28 2.11
C VAL A 31 6.42 -9.22 2.90
N SER A 32 7.65 -8.92 2.49
CA SER A 32 8.49 -7.88 3.09
C SER A 32 7.85 -6.49 3.05
N ASP A 33 7.12 -6.17 1.96
CA ASP A 33 6.41 -4.90 1.84
C ASP A 33 5.20 -4.85 2.79
N LEU A 34 4.51 -5.97 3.01
CA LEU A 34 3.41 -6.04 3.97
C LEU A 34 3.89 -5.85 5.41
N ASP A 35 4.98 -6.51 5.80
CA ASP A 35 5.56 -6.32 7.12
C ASP A 35 6.03 -4.88 7.32
N ALA A 36 6.64 -4.28 6.30
CA ALA A 36 7.05 -2.88 6.34
C ALA A 36 5.85 -1.93 6.43
N LEU A 37 4.75 -2.20 5.71
CA LEU A 37 3.50 -1.45 5.78
C LEU A 37 2.89 -1.53 7.18
N VAL A 38 2.78 -2.73 7.74
CA VAL A 38 2.24 -2.97 9.08
C VAL A 38 3.02 -2.16 10.12
N ARG A 39 4.35 -2.19 10.07
CA ARG A 39 5.19 -1.44 11.00
C ARG A 39 5.04 0.07 10.81
N ALA A 40 5.18 0.55 9.57
CA ALA A 40 5.11 1.97 9.25
C ALA A 40 3.74 2.58 9.59
N CYS A 41 2.64 1.87 9.32
CA CYS A 41 1.30 2.32 9.67
C CYS A 41 1.07 2.25 11.18
N ALA A 42 1.53 1.21 11.88
CA ALA A 42 1.40 1.12 13.34
C ALA A 42 2.12 2.28 14.06
N GLU A 43 3.30 2.67 13.60
CA GLU A 43 4.07 3.80 14.14
C GLU A 43 3.38 5.16 13.92
N ASN A 44 2.54 5.26 12.90
CA ASN A 44 1.92 6.51 12.45
C ASN A 44 0.39 6.49 12.60
N ARG A 45 -0.11 5.94 13.73
CA ARG A 45 -1.54 5.92 14.08
C ARG A 45 -2.45 5.32 12.99
N GLY A 46 -1.97 4.29 12.30
CA GLY A 46 -2.69 3.62 11.21
C GLY A 46 -2.60 4.34 9.86
N GLN A 47 -1.75 5.36 9.70
CA GLN A 47 -1.52 6.02 8.41
C GLN A 47 -0.06 5.85 8.01
N CYS A 48 0.24 5.44 6.78
CA CYS A 48 1.62 5.35 6.33
C CYS A 48 1.78 5.95 4.93
N MET A 49 2.78 6.82 4.81
CA MET A 49 3.10 7.46 3.54
C MET A 49 3.95 6.50 2.71
N VAL A 50 3.49 6.18 1.51
CA VAL A 50 4.10 5.19 0.63
C VAL A 50 4.48 5.77 -0.72
N GLN A 51 5.52 5.18 -1.31
CA GLN A 51 5.89 5.36 -2.71
C GLN A 51 5.89 4.00 -3.39
N ILE A 52 5.32 3.92 -4.59
CA ILE A 52 5.28 2.71 -5.40
C ILE A 52 5.79 2.99 -6.82
N SER A 53 6.30 1.94 -7.45
CA SER A 53 6.57 1.95 -8.89
C SER A 53 5.40 1.33 -9.64
N THR A 54 4.88 2.05 -10.63
CA THR A 54 3.88 1.55 -11.57
C THR A 54 4.45 1.57 -13.00
N PRO A 55 3.86 0.84 -13.96
CA PRO A 55 4.27 0.92 -15.36
C PRO A 55 4.21 2.34 -15.96
N TYR A 56 3.42 3.24 -15.35
CA TYR A 56 3.24 4.62 -15.80
C TYR A 56 4.19 5.62 -15.12
N GLY A 57 4.93 5.18 -14.10
CA GLY A 57 5.84 6.00 -13.32
C GLY A 57 5.70 5.80 -11.81
N LEU A 58 6.46 6.60 -11.06
CA LEU A 58 6.42 6.60 -9.60
C LEU A 58 5.17 7.33 -9.10
N MET A 59 4.47 6.71 -8.15
CA MET A 59 3.34 7.31 -7.46
C MET A 59 3.61 7.34 -5.95
N GLN A 60 3.15 8.40 -5.29
CA GLN A 60 3.24 8.54 -3.84
C GLN A 60 1.90 8.93 -3.23
N GLY A 61 1.70 8.61 -1.96
CA GLY A 61 0.54 9.06 -1.21
C GLY A 61 0.48 8.44 0.17
N THR A 62 -0.67 8.52 0.82
CA THR A 62 -0.86 7.99 2.17
C THR A 62 -1.86 6.85 2.13
N LEU A 63 -1.46 5.70 2.67
CA LEU A 63 -2.36 4.59 2.94
C LEU A 63 -2.83 4.65 4.38
N THR A 64 -4.07 4.24 4.61
CA THR A 64 -4.63 4.07 5.94
C THR A 64 -4.91 2.59 6.15
N GLU A 65 -4.46 2.06 7.28
CA GLU A 65 -4.80 0.73 7.75
C GLU A 65 -6.26 0.72 8.20
N LYS A 66 -7.03 -0.18 7.58
CA LYS A 66 -8.38 -0.56 7.94
C LYS A 66 -8.32 -2.02 8.37
N SER A 67 -8.65 -2.28 9.63
CA SER A 67 -8.84 -3.64 10.13
C SER A 67 -10.34 -3.96 10.08
N PRO A 68 -10.87 -4.58 9.01
CA PRO A 68 -12.24 -5.07 9.04
C PRO A 68 -12.38 -6.10 10.17
N HIS A 69 -13.15 -5.75 11.20
CA HIS A 69 -13.38 -6.49 12.44
C HIS A 69 -13.74 -7.98 12.26
N LYS A 70 -14.13 -8.41 11.05
CA LYS A 70 -14.66 -9.75 10.77
C LYS A 70 -13.67 -10.73 10.13
N LEU A 71 -12.50 -10.30 9.65
CA LEU A 71 -11.69 -11.14 8.75
C LEU A 71 -10.24 -11.40 9.18
N ARG A 72 -9.75 -10.89 10.31
CA ARG A 72 -8.31 -10.95 10.71
C ARG A 72 -7.33 -10.43 9.63
N MET A 73 -7.82 -9.94 8.51
CA MET A 73 -7.06 -9.33 7.42
C MET A 73 -6.86 -7.85 7.72
N ARG A 74 -5.69 -7.33 7.34
CA ARG A 74 -5.43 -5.90 7.34
C ARG A 74 -5.56 -5.39 5.91
N LEU A 75 -6.38 -4.37 5.74
CA LEU A 75 -6.57 -3.69 4.47
C LEU A 75 -5.83 -2.35 4.55
N PHE A 76 -4.99 -2.05 3.59
CA PHE A 76 -4.38 -0.73 3.47
C PHE A 76 -4.97 -0.06 2.25
N GLU A 77 -5.56 1.11 2.41
CA GLU A 77 -6.13 1.84 1.29
C GLU A 77 -5.83 3.33 1.34
N GLY A 78 -5.69 3.93 0.17
CA GLY A 78 -5.43 5.36 0.06
C GLY A 78 -5.34 5.83 -1.37
N HIS A 79 -5.21 7.14 -1.53
CA HIS A 79 -5.05 7.76 -2.84
C HIS A 79 -3.58 8.07 -3.09
N LEU A 80 -3.12 7.74 -4.28
CA LEU A 80 -1.78 8.04 -4.75
C LEU A 80 -1.83 9.10 -5.84
N SER A 81 -0.77 9.87 -5.97
CA SER A 81 -0.57 10.80 -7.07
C SER A 81 0.77 10.54 -7.71
N PHE A 82 0.85 10.73 -9.03
CA PHE A 82 2.14 10.72 -9.72
C PHE A 82 3.04 11.78 -9.13
N LEU A 83 4.30 11.41 -8.91
CA LEU A 83 5.32 12.39 -8.57
C LEU A 83 5.48 13.37 -9.74
N PRO A 84 5.61 14.70 -9.47
CA PRO A 84 5.92 15.65 -10.52
C PRO A 84 7.25 15.22 -11.15
N ARG A 85 7.26 15.08 -12.49
CA ARG A 85 8.51 14.89 -13.22
C ARG A 85 9.31 16.19 -13.06
N ALA A 86 10.49 16.08 -12.42
CA ALA A 86 11.47 17.16 -12.38
C ALA A 86 11.98 17.50 -13.78
#